data_AF-A0A818UMQ7-F1
#
_entry.id   AF-A0A818UMQ7-F1
#
_cell.length_a   1.000
_cell.length_b   1.000
_cell.length_c   1.000
_cell.angle_alpha   90.00
_cell.angle_beta   90.00
_cell.angle_gamma   90.00
#
_symmetry.space_group_name_H-M   'P 1'
#
loop_
_entity.id
_entity.type
_entity.pdbx_description
1 polymer ?
#
loop_
_entity_poly.entity_id
_entity_poly.type
_entity_poly.pdbx_seq_one_letter_code
_entity_poly.pdbx_strand_id
1 'polypeptide(L)' 'GRSYLQTAQSLAPHMFEPYYNLAKSMYQQGDLQSSFRAIKSSLDIYKNHSDSKQIFDELKKMFSEL' A
#
# COMPACT_ATOMS: atom_id res chain seq x y z
N GLY A 1 1.18 -6.63 17.27
CA GLY A 1 0.55 -6.55 15.93
C GLY A 1 0.82 -5.22 15.25
N ARG A 2 0.10 -4.15 15.62
CA ARG A 2 0.13 -2.85 14.91
C ARG A 2 1.34 -1.95 15.19
N SER A 3 2.08 -2.19 16.27
CA SER A 3 3.13 -1.28 16.75
C SER A 3 4.40 -1.24 15.87
N TYR A 4 4.79 -2.34 15.21
CA TYR A 4 6.04 -2.35 14.45
C TYR A 4 6.00 -1.52 13.16
N LEU A 5 4.84 -1.43 12.52
CA LEU A 5 4.70 -0.74 11.22
C LEU A 5 4.81 0.78 11.36
N GLN A 6 4.28 1.35 12.46
CA GLN A 6 4.39 2.79 12.73
C GLN A 6 5.82 3.21 13.05
N THR A 7 6.57 2.38 13.80
CA THR A 7 7.98 2.65 14.08
C THR A 7 8.88 2.44 12.86
N ALA A 8 8.56 1.48 11.99
CA ALA A 8 9.27 1.31 10.72
C ALA A 8 9.07 2.50 9.77
N GLN A 9 7.85 3.08 9.73
CA GLN A 9 7.57 4.29 8.94
C GLN A 9 8.38 5.51 9.40
N SER A 10 8.69 5.64 10.69
CA SER A 10 9.48 6.77 11.21
C SER A 10 11.00 6.58 11.08
N LEU A 11 11.49 5.34 10.95
CA LEU A 11 12.91 5.04 10.87
C LEU A 11 13.49 5.08 9.43
N ALA A 12 12.65 4.96 8.40
CA ALA A 12 13.12 4.96 7.01
C ALA A 12 12.09 5.59 6.06
N PRO A 13 12.12 6.92 5.85
CA PRO A 13 11.19 7.60 4.93
C PRO A 13 11.34 7.18 3.46
N HIS A 14 12.40 6.42 3.13
CA HIS A 14 12.68 5.88 1.80
C HIS A 14 12.25 4.42 1.65
N MET A 15 11.63 3.82 2.67
CA MET A 15 11.22 2.43 2.64
C MET A 15 9.79 2.33 2.10
N PHE A 16 9.63 1.71 0.94
CA PHE A 16 8.30 1.51 0.34
C PHE A 16 7.55 0.32 0.97
N GLU A 17 8.29 -0.57 1.65
CA GLU A 17 7.81 -1.83 2.22
C GLU A 17 6.76 -1.64 3.33
N PRO A 18 6.90 -0.69 4.28
CA PRO A 18 5.85 -0.42 5.27
C PRO A 18 4.54 0.01 4.62
N TYR A 19 4.59 0.84 3.58
CA TYR A 19 3.41 1.27 2.83
C TYR A 19 2.78 0.12 2.04
N TYR A 20 3.59 -0.72 1.39
CA TYR A 20 3.11 -1.93 0.71
C TYR A 20 2.44 -2.90 1.69
N ASN A 21 3.08 -3.20 2.82
CA ASN A 21 2.55 -4.13 3.82
C ASN A 21 1.25 -3.60 4.44
N LEU A 22 1.16 -2.30 4.72
CA LEU A 22 -0.04 -1.66 5.21
C LEU A 22 -1.17 -1.73 4.16
N ALA A 23 -0.87 -1.39 2.91
CA ALA A 23 -1.83 -1.46 1.81
C ALA A 23 -2.40 -2.87 1.62
N LYS A 24 -1.52 -3.89 1.63
CA LYS A 24 -1.90 -5.30 1.53
C LYS A 24 -2.79 -5.74 2.70
N SER A 25 -2.47 -5.30 3.92
CA SER A 25 -3.32 -5.59 5.09
C SER A 25 -4.70 -4.94 4.99
N MET A 26 -4.78 -3.69 4.51
CA MET A 26 -6.06 -2.98 4.32
C MET A 26 -6.89 -3.61 3.19
N TYR A 27 -6.23 -4.01 2.10
CA TYR A 27 -6.84 -4.73 0.99
C TYR A 27 -7.54 -6.01 1.47
N GLN A 28 -6.83 -6.82 2.26
CA GLN A 28 -7.37 -8.06 2.83
C GLN A 28 -8.52 -7.83 3.83
N GLN A 29 -8.57 -6.65 4.46
CA GLN A 29 -9.64 -6.27 5.39
C GLN A 29 -10.84 -5.63 4.67
N GLY A 30 -10.78 -5.42 3.35
CA GLY A 30 -11.82 -4.77 2.56
C GLY A 30 -11.81 -3.23 2.65
N ASP A 31 -10.85 -2.62 3.33
CA ASP A 31 -10.67 -1.17 3.34
C ASP A 31 -9.92 -0.72 2.08
N LEU A 32 -10.62 -0.79 0.94
CA LEU A 32 -10.07 -0.53 -0.38
C LEU A 32 -9.59 0.93 -0.55
N GLN A 33 -10.28 1.88 0.07
CA GLN A 33 -9.92 3.30 0.01
C GLN A 33 -8.60 3.57 0.74
N SER A 34 -8.43 3.06 1.96
CA SER A 34 -7.16 3.22 2.68
C SER A 34 -6.03 2.42 2.02
N SER A 35 -6.32 1.23 1.49
CA SER A 35 -5.37 0.43 0.72
C SER A 35 -4.83 1.20 -0.49
N PHE A 36 -5.72 1.86 -1.24
CA PHE A 36 -5.34 2.65 -2.41
C PHE A 36 -4.42 3.82 -2.07
N ARG A 37 -4.67 4.52 -0.95
CA ARG A 37 -3.80 5.62 -0.50
C ARG A 37 -2.42 5.09 -0.12
N ALA A 38 -2.35 4.00 0.64
CA ALA A 38 -1.09 3.42 1.08
C ALA A 38 -0.27 2.84 -0.09
N ILE A 39 -0.90 2.16 -1.05
CA ILE A 39 -0.18 1.58 -2.20
C ILE A 39 0.37 2.68 -3.12
N LYS A 40 -0.35 3.79 -3.24
CA LYS A 40 0.13 4.97 -3.97
C LYS A 40 1.40 5.54 -3.32
N SER A 41 1.42 5.70 -1.99
CA SER A 41 2.64 6.10 -1.27
C SER A 41 3.80 5.13 -1.49
N SER A 42 3.53 3.81 -1.54
CA SER A 42 4.55 2.80 -1.84
C SER A 42 5.15 3.00 -3.25
N LEU A 43 4.31 3.22 -4.26
CA LEU A 43 4.75 3.47 -5.64
C LEU A 43 5.41 4.84 -5.83
N ASP A 44 5.06 5.85 -5.04
CA ASP A 44 5.73 7.15 -5.07
C ASP A 44 7.20 7.03 -4.62
N ILE A 45 7.49 6.11 -3.69
CA ILE A 45 8.85 5.80 -3.22
C ILE A 45 9.56 4.85 -4.19
N TYR A 46 8.93 3.74 -4.57
CA TYR A 46 9.49 2.76 -5.50
C TYR A 46 8.53 2.42 -6.65
N LYS A 47 8.60 3.25 -7.70
CA LYS A 47 7.72 3.18 -8.89
C LYS A 47 7.76 1.86 -9.62
N ASN A 48 8.83 1.07 -9.49
CA ASN A 48 9.02 -0.20 -10.19
C ASN A 48 8.73 -1.43 -9.35
N HIS A 49 8.15 -1.28 -8.16
CA HIS A 49 7.75 -2.43 -7.35
C HIS A 49 6.59 -3.20 -7.99
N SER A 50 6.86 -4.40 -8.49
CA SER A 50 5.88 -5.23 -9.21
C SER A 50 4.64 -5.53 -8.38
N ASP A 51 4.79 -5.96 -7.12
CA ASP A 51 3.65 -6.29 -6.27
C ASP A 51 2.79 -5.06 -5.96
N SER A 52 3.41 -3.89 -5.76
CA SER A 52 2.63 -2.67 -5.52
C SER A 52 1.83 -2.25 -6.75
N LYS A 53 2.38 -2.45 -7.96
CA LYS A 53 1.64 -2.20 -9.21
C LYS A 53 0.45 -3.13 -9.33
N GLN A 54 0.61 -4.42 -9.01
CA GLN A 54 -0.47 -5.39 -9.10
C GLN A 54 -1.66 -4.99 -8.21
N ILE A 55 -1.43 -4.70 -6.93
CA ILE A 55 -2.50 -4.27 -6.01
C ILE A 55 -3.13 -2.96 -6.49
N PHE A 56 -2.34 -2.01 -6.98
CA PHE A 56 -2.84 -0.73 -7.48
C PHE A 56 -3.74 -0.89 -8.72
N ASP A 57 -3.37 -1.77 -9.64
CA ASP A 57 -4.16 -2.06 -10.84
C ASP A 57 -5.45 -2.82 -10.51
N GLU A 58 -5.41 -3.77 -9.56
CA GLU A 58 -6.61 -4.44 -9.03
C GLU A 58 -7.60 -3.44 -8.40
N LEU A 59 -7.09 -2.54 -7.54
CA LEU A 59 -7.91 -1.50 -6.92
C LEU A 59 -8.49 -0.52 -7.95
N LYS A 60 -7.73 -0.15 -8.97
CA LYS A 60 -8.21 0.70 -10.06
C LYS A 60 -9.36 0.06 -10.83
N LYS A 61 -9.26 -1.23 -11.14
CA LYS A 61 -10.34 -1.98 -11.81
C LYS A 61 -11.60 -1.97 -10.95
N MET A 62 -11.49 -2.33 -9.67
CA MET A 62 -12.61 -2.30 -8.75
C MET A 62 -13.30 -0.93 -8.66
N PHE A 63 -12.55 0.17 -8.61
CA PHE A 63 -13.14 1.51 -8.60
C PHE A 63 -13.70 1.97 -9.94
N SER A 64 -13.29 1.36 -11.05
CA SER A 64 -13.83 1.66 -12.38
C SER A 64 -15.09 0.84 -12.69
N GLU A 65 -15.29 -0.28 -11.97
CA GLU A 65 -16.44 -1.18 -12.10
C GLU A 65 -17.58 -0.86 -11.11
N LEU A 66 -17.36 0.08 -10.19
CA LEU A 66 -18.35 0.64 -9.26
C LEU A 66 -19.07 1.86 -9.85
#